data_AF-Q2IMV6-F1
#
_entry.id   AF-Q2IMV6-F1
#
_cell.length_a   1.000
_cell.length_b   1.000
_cell.length_c   1.000
_cell.angle_alpha   90.00
_cell.angle_beta   90.00
_cell.angle_gamma   90.00
#
_symmetry.space_group_name_H-M   'P 1'
#
loop_
_entity.id
_entity.type
_entity.pdbx_description
1 polymer ?
#
loop_
_entity_poly.entity_id
_entity_poly.type
_entity_poly.pdbx_seq_one_letter_code
_entity_poly.pdbx_strand_id
1 'polypeptide(L)'
;MPGTSELITVAVPKGRLLQESSALFERALGVSPRKLLEGTRKLAADAPEAGLRFISIRAGDVASYVEHGAAEVGIVGLDVLREEPRDLYEPLDLGIGRCTVIVARPKGARPLPRGVAPRVATKYLSLAARHFAAKGVPAEIIPLHGSIEVAPSLGLADTIVDITETGETLRANGLVIEEKVLEVSARLVVNRVALKLHPERLRLLIEALRAAVAAADAEAR
;
A
#
# COMPACT_ATOMS: atom_id res chain seq x y z
N MET A 1 -0.91 -24.53 33.42
CA MET A 1 -0.12 -24.60 32.17
C MET A 1 -0.14 -23.22 31.52
N PRO A 2 0.93 -22.40 31.53
CA PRO A 2 1.02 -21.30 30.57
C PRO A 2 1.47 -21.94 29.25
N GLY A 3 0.52 -22.51 28.50
CA GLY A 3 0.79 -23.15 27.21
C GLY A 3 1.12 -22.09 26.17
N THR A 4 2.37 -22.08 25.69
CA THR A 4 2.83 -21.44 24.45
C THR A 4 2.04 -20.20 24.00
N SER A 5 2.47 -19.04 24.52
CA SER A 5 2.07 -17.71 24.05
C SER A 5 2.18 -17.58 22.52
N GLU A 6 1.10 -17.83 21.78
CA GLU A 6 1.07 -17.68 20.32
C GLU A 6 1.29 -16.20 19.96
N LEU A 7 2.43 -15.85 19.37
CA LEU A 7 2.74 -14.48 18.94
C LEU A 7 1.73 -13.99 17.88
N ILE A 8 1.41 -12.69 17.86
CA ILE A 8 0.65 -12.10 16.75
C ILE A 8 1.60 -11.93 15.56
N THR A 9 1.28 -12.52 14.43
CA THR A 9 2.02 -12.40 13.18
C THR A 9 1.61 -11.14 12.43
N VAL A 10 2.59 -10.28 12.18
CA VAL A 10 2.47 -9.00 11.49
C VAL A 10 3.19 -9.07 10.15
N ALA A 11 2.45 -8.96 9.06
CA ALA A 11 3.01 -8.87 7.71
C ALA A 11 3.42 -7.43 7.38
N VAL A 12 4.73 -7.21 7.23
CA VAL A 12 5.30 -5.91 6.86
C VAL A 12 5.77 -5.92 5.40
N PRO A 13 5.46 -4.88 4.62
CA PRO A 13 5.89 -4.77 3.23
C PRO A 13 7.39 -4.52 3.14
N LYS A 14 8.03 -5.11 2.14
CA LYS A 14 9.43 -4.81 1.77
C LYS A 14 9.58 -3.40 1.20
N GLY A 15 10.83 -2.94 1.11
CA GLY A 15 11.20 -1.67 0.48
C GLY A 15 10.97 -0.47 1.39
N ARG A 16 10.60 0.68 0.82
CA ARG A 16 10.44 1.94 1.55
C ARG A 16 9.50 1.81 2.76
N LEU A 17 8.34 1.18 2.57
CA LEU A 17 7.35 1.03 3.64
C LEU A 17 7.89 0.22 4.84
N LEU A 18 8.90 -0.64 4.66
CA LEU A 18 9.54 -1.35 5.77
C LEU A 18 10.18 -0.36 6.75
N GLN A 19 10.85 0.67 6.24
CA GLN A 19 11.53 1.66 7.07
C GLN A 19 10.53 2.50 7.87
N GLU A 20 9.52 3.05 7.19
CA GLU A 20 8.50 3.89 7.82
C GLU A 20 7.66 3.10 8.83
N SER A 21 7.23 1.88 8.48
CA SER A 21 6.52 1.00 9.41
C SER A 21 7.37 0.62 10.62
N SER A 22 8.67 0.37 10.41
CA SER A 22 9.55 -0.01 11.51
C SER A 22 9.74 1.11 12.53
N ALA A 23 9.81 2.37 12.06
CA ALA A 23 9.86 3.52 12.96
C ALA A 23 8.58 3.64 13.81
N LEU A 24 7.40 3.33 13.26
CA LEU A 24 6.14 3.29 14.01
C LEU A 24 6.12 2.18 15.06
N PHE A 25 6.55 0.96 14.72
CA PHE A 25 6.64 -0.14 15.68
C PHE A 25 7.65 0.14 16.79
N GLU A 26 8.79 0.74 16.45
CA GLU A 26 9.84 1.08 17.41
C GLU A 26 9.33 2.14 18.40
N ARG A 27 8.59 3.14 17.90
CA ARG A 27 7.92 4.15 18.75
C ARG A 27 6.82 3.55 19.61
N ALA A 28 5.99 2.67 19.07
CA ALA A 28 4.82 2.13 19.75
C ALA A 28 5.18 1.08 20.81
N LEU A 29 6.15 0.22 20.52
CA LEU A 29 6.40 -1.03 21.25
C LEU A 29 7.88 -1.29 21.55
N GLY A 30 8.79 -0.40 21.12
CA GLY A 30 10.23 -0.57 21.31
C GLY A 30 10.88 -1.61 20.40
N VAL A 31 10.16 -2.15 19.40
CA VAL A 31 10.64 -3.20 18.50
C VAL A 31 10.66 -2.73 17.05
N SER A 32 11.70 -3.08 16.30
CA SER A 32 11.89 -2.61 14.93
C SER A 32 11.94 -3.80 13.96
N PRO A 33 10.88 -4.06 13.17
CA PRO A 33 10.83 -5.12 12.15
C PRO A 33 12.06 -5.09 11.24
N ARG A 34 12.48 -3.89 10.81
CA ARG A 34 13.70 -3.70 10.02
C ARG A 34 14.91 -4.26 10.76
N LYS A 35 15.18 -3.86 12.01
CA LYS A 35 16.36 -4.34 12.76
C LYS A 35 16.33 -5.87 12.97
N LEU A 36 15.14 -6.44 13.13
CA LEU A 36 14.95 -7.88 13.32
C LEU A 36 15.16 -8.71 12.04
N LEU A 37 14.86 -8.12 10.88
CA LEU A 37 14.94 -8.77 9.57
C LEU A 37 16.24 -8.45 8.81
N GLU A 38 16.85 -7.28 9.06
CA GLU A 38 18.05 -6.77 8.40
C GLU A 38 19.25 -7.70 8.64
N GLY A 39 20.04 -7.95 7.58
CA GLY A 39 21.17 -8.87 7.62
C GLY A 39 20.81 -10.36 7.66
N THR A 40 19.52 -10.72 7.79
CA THR A 40 19.08 -12.11 7.76
C THR A 40 18.54 -12.47 6.37
N ARG A 41 18.77 -13.71 5.92
CA ARG A 41 18.01 -14.30 4.79
C ARG A 41 16.63 -14.80 5.25
N LYS A 42 16.24 -14.54 6.51
CA LYS A 42 14.98 -15.02 7.07
C LYS A 42 13.86 -14.08 6.63
N LEU A 43 12.72 -14.68 6.28
CA LEU A 43 11.50 -13.93 5.98
C LEU A 43 10.66 -13.65 7.24
N ALA A 44 11.07 -14.19 8.39
CA ALA A 44 10.35 -14.06 9.65
C ALA A 44 11.33 -13.81 10.81
N ALA A 45 10.91 -12.99 11.77
CA ALA A 45 11.64 -12.75 13.01
C ALA A 45 10.65 -12.55 14.17
N ASP A 46 10.96 -13.16 15.31
CA ASP A 46 10.14 -13.08 16.52
C ASP A 46 10.59 -11.90 17.39
N ALA A 47 9.64 -11.21 18.01
CA ALA A 47 9.84 -10.18 19.03
C ALA A 47 9.02 -10.54 20.27
N PRO A 48 9.44 -11.55 21.06
CA PRO A 48 8.68 -12.07 22.20
C PRO A 48 8.34 -11.00 23.24
N GLU A 49 9.21 -10.01 23.43
CA GLU A 49 9.03 -8.86 24.32
C GLU A 49 7.81 -8.00 23.97
N ALA A 50 7.42 -7.96 22.70
CA ALA A 50 6.22 -7.28 22.22
C ALA A 50 5.04 -8.24 21.98
N GLY A 51 5.25 -9.55 22.15
CA GLY A 51 4.26 -10.58 21.82
C GLY A 51 3.97 -10.68 20.32
N LEU A 52 4.93 -10.31 19.46
CA LEU A 52 4.79 -10.22 18.00
C LEU A 52 5.77 -11.13 17.25
N ARG A 53 5.39 -11.50 16.03
CA ARG A 53 6.25 -12.07 14.98
C ARG A 53 6.12 -11.19 13.74
N PHE A 54 7.21 -10.79 13.13
CA PHE A 54 7.19 -10.03 11.87
C PHE A 54 7.53 -10.93 10.70
N ILE A 55 6.76 -10.84 9.61
CA ILE A 55 7.07 -11.47 8.33
C ILE A 55 7.25 -10.44 7.23
N SER A 56 8.31 -10.57 6.43
CA SER A 56 8.66 -9.64 5.36
C SER A 56 8.09 -10.10 4.02
N ILE A 57 7.04 -9.42 3.55
CA ILE A 57 6.26 -9.80 2.38
C ILE A 57 6.36 -8.72 1.29
N ARG A 58 6.22 -9.09 0.01
CA ARG A 58 6.12 -8.09 -1.07
C ARG A 58 4.84 -7.28 -0.86
N ALA A 59 4.90 -5.96 -1.06
CA ALA A 59 3.80 -5.05 -0.73
C ALA A 59 2.43 -5.47 -1.30
N GLY A 60 2.39 -5.96 -2.55
CA GLY A 60 1.14 -6.44 -3.18
C GLY A 60 0.55 -7.71 -2.57
N ASP A 61 1.36 -8.52 -1.87
CA ASP A 61 0.92 -9.80 -1.32
C ASP A 61 0.50 -9.70 0.16
N VAL A 62 0.83 -8.60 0.85
CA VAL A 62 0.56 -8.43 2.30
C VAL A 62 -0.93 -8.63 2.59
N ALA A 63 -1.82 -8.04 1.78
CA ALA A 63 -3.26 -8.15 1.99
C ALA A 63 -3.75 -9.59 1.92
N SER A 64 -3.23 -10.40 0.98
CA SER A 64 -3.56 -11.81 0.83
C SER A 64 -3.12 -12.65 2.04
N TYR A 65 -1.93 -12.38 2.59
CA TYR A 65 -1.44 -13.06 3.79
C TYR A 65 -2.35 -12.80 5.00
N VAL A 66 -2.82 -11.56 5.14
CA VAL A 66 -3.73 -11.20 6.23
C VAL A 66 -5.12 -11.78 6.00
N GLU A 67 -5.65 -11.71 4.79
CA GLU A 67 -6.99 -12.22 4.47
C GLU A 67 -7.11 -13.73 4.75
N HIS A 68 -6.09 -14.51 4.40
CA HIS A 68 -6.07 -15.96 4.59
C HIS A 68 -5.61 -16.39 6.00
N GLY A 69 -5.33 -15.44 6.90
CA GLY A 69 -4.94 -15.73 8.28
C GLY A 69 -3.51 -16.27 8.43
N ALA A 70 -2.68 -16.19 7.39
CA ALA A 70 -1.24 -16.47 7.51
C ALA A 70 -0.50 -15.38 8.30
N ALA A 71 -1.10 -14.20 8.40
CA ALA A 71 -0.80 -13.16 9.38
C ALA A 71 -2.10 -12.62 9.96
N GLU A 72 -2.13 -12.28 11.25
CA GLU A 72 -3.30 -11.66 11.86
C GLU A 72 -3.41 -10.18 11.52
N VAL A 73 -2.28 -9.52 11.26
CA VAL A 73 -2.16 -8.08 11.01
C VAL A 73 -1.22 -7.81 9.84
N GLY A 74 -1.45 -6.74 9.09
CA GLY A 74 -0.49 -6.30 8.07
C GLY A 74 -0.54 -4.81 7.75
N ILE A 75 0.48 -4.35 7.04
CA ILE A 75 0.61 -2.96 6.57
C ILE A 75 0.49 -2.94 5.05
N VAL A 76 -0.60 -2.34 4.56
CA VAL A 76 -0.97 -2.37 3.13
C VAL A 76 -1.21 -0.96 2.63
N GLY A 77 -0.72 -0.61 1.44
CA GLY A 77 -1.05 0.65 0.79
C GLY A 77 -2.54 0.75 0.45
N LEU A 78 -3.14 1.93 0.64
CA LEU A 78 -4.55 2.14 0.31
C LEU A 78 -4.83 1.88 -1.18
N ASP A 79 -3.88 2.14 -2.06
CA ASP A 79 -3.93 1.80 -3.49
C ASP A 79 -4.22 0.32 -3.72
N VAL A 80 -3.52 -0.56 -3.02
CA VAL A 80 -3.72 -2.03 -3.11
C VAL A 80 -5.12 -2.40 -2.61
N LEU A 81 -5.55 -1.85 -1.47
CA LEU A 81 -6.87 -2.14 -0.89
C LEU A 81 -8.05 -1.62 -1.71
N ARG A 82 -7.85 -0.58 -2.53
CA ARG A 82 -8.89 0.00 -3.37
C ARG A 82 -8.88 -0.56 -4.79
N GLU A 83 -7.73 -1.06 -5.25
CA GLU A 83 -7.61 -1.84 -6.49
C GLU A 83 -8.29 -3.20 -6.36
N GLU A 84 -8.01 -3.92 -5.26
CA GLU A 84 -8.59 -5.22 -4.98
C GLU A 84 -9.24 -5.21 -3.58
N PRO A 85 -10.53 -4.84 -3.49
CA PRO A 85 -11.26 -4.88 -2.23
C PRO A 85 -11.29 -6.30 -1.66
N ARG A 86 -10.85 -6.45 -0.42
CA ARG A 86 -10.74 -7.73 0.32
C ARG A 86 -11.53 -7.68 1.62
N ASP A 87 -11.84 -8.85 2.19
CA ASP A 87 -12.57 -8.92 3.46
C ASP A 87 -11.65 -8.71 4.68
N LEU A 88 -11.11 -7.50 4.79
CA LEU A 88 -10.19 -7.09 5.85
C LEU A 88 -10.80 -6.00 6.72
N TYR A 89 -10.43 -5.97 8.01
CA TYR A 89 -10.73 -4.84 8.87
C TYR A 89 -9.61 -3.79 8.76
N GLU A 90 -9.96 -2.53 8.50
CA GLU A 90 -9.02 -1.42 8.27
C GLU A 90 -9.10 -0.39 9.43
N PRO A 91 -8.58 -0.68 10.65
CA PRO A 91 -8.79 0.17 11.84
C PRO A 91 -8.03 1.49 11.90
N LEU A 92 -6.96 1.64 11.10
CA LEU A 92 -6.01 2.74 11.27
C LEU A 92 -5.32 3.12 9.96
N ASP A 93 -5.37 4.41 9.64
CA ASP A 93 -4.45 5.06 8.71
C ASP A 93 -3.13 5.32 9.43
N LEU A 94 -2.03 4.81 8.90
CA LEU A 94 -0.71 4.91 9.53
C LEU A 94 0.01 6.21 9.17
N GLY A 95 -0.51 7.01 8.23
CA GLY A 95 0.07 8.29 7.83
C GLY A 95 1.43 8.21 7.11
N ILE A 96 1.91 7.00 6.81
CA ILE A 96 3.19 6.72 6.14
C ILE A 96 2.98 6.26 4.69
N GLY A 97 4.06 6.24 3.89
CA GLY A 97 4.00 5.78 2.51
C GLY A 97 3.09 6.63 1.63
N ARG A 98 3.07 7.94 1.89
CA ARG A 98 2.17 8.87 1.22
C ARG A 98 2.52 8.98 -0.26
N CYS A 99 1.54 8.71 -1.12
CA CYS A 99 1.64 8.90 -2.56
C CYS A 99 0.26 9.22 -3.14
N THR A 100 0.16 9.38 -4.46
CA THR A 100 -1.10 9.66 -5.14
C THR A 100 -1.20 8.81 -6.40
N VAL A 101 -2.28 8.06 -6.56
CA VAL A 101 -2.64 7.46 -7.85
C VAL A 101 -3.10 8.60 -8.75
N ILE A 102 -2.49 8.73 -9.93
CA ILE A 102 -2.73 9.83 -10.86
C ILE A 102 -3.09 9.29 -12.25
N VAL A 103 -3.68 10.15 -13.07
CA VAL A 103 -3.69 10.03 -14.53
C VAL A 103 -2.57 10.91 -15.08
N ALA A 104 -1.71 10.38 -15.94
CA ALA A 104 -0.65 11.17 -16.59
C ALA A 104 -0.53 10.84 -18.08
N ARG A 105 -0.18 11.86 -18.88
CA ARG A 105 0.00 11.75 -20.33
C ARG A 105 1.30 12.42 -20.79
N PRO A 106 1.77 12.17 -22.03
CA PRO A 106 2.90 12.90 -22.58
C PRO A 106 2.69 14.42 -22.59
N LYS A 107 3.74 15.16 -22.23
CA LYS A 107 3.76 16.62 -22.26
C LYS A 107 3.51 17.10 -23.70
N GLY A 108 2.47 17.91 -23.87
CA GLY A 108 2.09 18.42 -25.19
C GLY A 108 1.29 17.43 -26.05
N ALA A 109 0.86 16.29 -25.49
CA ALA A 109 -0.06 15.40 -26.17
C ALA A 109 -1.35 16.15 -26.56
N ARG A 110 -1.75 16.00 -27.82
CA ARG A 110 -3.00 16.57 -28.31
C ARG A 110 -4.18 15.81 -27.72
N PRO A 111 -5.33 16.45 -27.50
CA PRO A 111 -6.56 15.73 -27.17
C PRO A 111 -6.84 14.65 -28.22
N LEU A 112 -7.31 13.48 -27.76
CA LEU A 112 -7.73 12.43 -28.68
C LEU A 112 -8.91 12.92 -29.54
N PRO A 113 -9.02 12.47 -30.80
CA PRO A 113 -10.17 12.79 -31.64
C PRO A 113 -11.48 12.38 -30.96
N ARG A 114 -12.56 13.13 -31.22
CA ARG A 114 -13.88 12.78 -30.68
C ARG A 114 -14.25 11.35 -31.08
N GLY A 115 -14.72 10.56 -30.12
CA GLY A 115 -15.13 9.17 -30.32
C GLY A 115 -14.00 8.15 -30.24
N VAL A 116 -12.73 8.58 -30.13
CA VAL A 116 -11.61 7.66 -29.89
C VAL A 116 -11.45 7.45 -28.38
N ALA A 117 -11.53 6.19 -27.96
CA ALA A 117 -11.26 5.79 -26.59
C ALA A 117 -9.75 5.95 -26.26
N PRO A 118 -9.39 6.50 -25.10
CA PRO A 118 -7.99 6.49 -24.66
C PRO A 118 -7.57 5.07 -24.30
N ARG A 119 -6.36 4.70 -24.72
CA ARG A 119 -5.64 3.54 -24.19
C ARG A 119 -4.92 3.93 -22.92
N VAL A 120 -5.15 3.20 -21.84
CA VAL A 120 -4.66 3.50 -20.49
C VAL A 120 -3.77 2.36 -20.02
N ALA A 121 -2.46 2.59 -19.95
CA ALA A 121 -1.54 1.61 -19.38
C ALA A 121 -1.48 1.74 -17.85
N THR A 122 -1.70 0.63 -17.13
CA THR A 122 -1.71 0.67 -15.67
C THR A 122 -1.58 -0.71 -15.02
N LYS A 123 -1.10 -0.74 -13.77
CA LYS A 123 -1.24 -1.88 -12.86
C LYS A 123 -2.54 -1.84 -12.03
N TYR A 124 -3.23 -0.70 -12.02
CA TYR A 124 -4.44 -0.44 -11.24
C TYR A 124 -5.68 -0.53 -12.14
N LEU A 125 -6.02 -1.74 -12.55
CA LEU A 125 -7.07 -2.02 -13.53
C LEU A 125 -8.45 -1.54 -13.05
N SER A 126 -8.82 -1.90 -11.83
CA SER A 126 -10.10 -1.57 -11.21
C SER A 126 -10.22 -0.08 -10.94
N LEU A 127 -9.18 0.54 -10.37
CA LEU A 127 -9.15 1.99 -10.13
C LEU A 127 -9.24 2.78 -11.43
N ALA A 128 -8.48 2.40 -12.46
CA ALA A 128 -8.53 3.07 -13.76
C ALA A 128 -9.90 2.91 -14.42
N ALA A 129 -10.42 1.68 -14.50
CA ALA A 129 -11.74 1.41 -15.08
C ALA A 129 -12.83 2.24 -14.38
N ARG A 130 -12.85 2.29 -13.05
CA ARG A 130 -13.80 3.09 -12.27
C ARG A 130 -13.63 4.60 -12.51
N HIS A 131 -12.39 5.09 -12.55
CA HIS A 131 -12.09 6.51 -12.78
C HIS A 131 -12.59 7.00 -14.16
N PHE A 132 -12.32 6.24 -15.21
CA PHE A 132 -12.76 6.59 -16.57
C PHE A 132 -14.26 6.38 -16.76
N ALA A 133 -14.84 5.31 -16.18
CA ALA A 133 -16.29 5.08 -16.20
C ALA A 133 -17.08 6.21 -15.52
N ALA A 134 -16.60 6.73 -14.38
CA ALA A 134 -17.23 7.84 -13.68
C ALA A 134 -17.30 9.14 -14.52
N LYS A 135 -16.42 9.27 -15.52
CA LYS A 135 -16.39 10.40 -16.47
C LYS A 135 -17.14 10.11 -17.78
N GLY A 136 -17.76 8.92 -17.92
CA GLY A 136 -18.39 8.49 -19.17
C GLY A 136 -17.39 8.24 -20.31
N VAL A 137 -16.12 7.97 -19.99
CA VAL A 137 -15.07 7.72 -20.98
C VAL A 137 -14.84 6.21 -21.11
N PRO A 138 -15.10 5.60 -22.28
CA PRO A 138 -14.93 4.16 -22.49
C PRO A 138 -13.45 3.81 -22.74
N ALA A 139 -12.59 3.99 -21.74
CA ALA A 139 -11.16 3.76 -21.86
C ALA A 139 -10.81 2.27 -22.08
N GLU A 140 -9.83 2.00 -22.94
CA GLU A 140 -9.22 0.68 -23.09
C GLU A 140 -8.12 0.53 -22.04
N ILE A 141 -8.29 -0.39 -21.08
CA ILE A 141 -7.32 -0.62 -20.01
C ILE A 141 -6.30 -1.68 -20.44
N ILE A 142 -5.01 -1.29 -20.47
CA ILE A 142 -3.89 -2.16 -20.84
C ILE A 142 -3.13 -2.53 -19.55
N PRO A 143 -3.13 -3.81 -19.14
CA PRO A 143 -2.48 -4.24 -17.92
C PRO A 143 -0.95 -4.21 -18.06
N LEU A 144 -0.27 -3.56 -17.11
CA LEU A 144 1.19 -3.57 -16.95
C LEU A 144 1.56 -3.79 -15.48
N HIS A 145 2.74 -4.35 -15.21
CA HIS A 145 3.21 -4.60 -13.83
C HIS A 145 4.40 -3.72 -13.42
N GLY A 146 5.03 -3.03 -14.35
CA GLY A 146 6.18 -2.17 -14.12
C GLY A 146 6.53 -1.36 -15.36
N SER A 147 7.39 -0.35 -15.18
CA SER A 147 7.82 0.59 -16.23
C SER A 147 6.63 1.19 -16.99
N ILE A 148 5.59 1.58 -16.26
CA ILE A 148 4.35 2.10 -16.85
C ILE A 148 4.61 3.44 -17.55
N GLU A 149 5.54 4.23 -17.01
CA GLU A 149 5.97 5.54 -17.51
C GLU A 149 6.51 5.53 -18.95
N VAL A 150 6.94 4.37 -19.47
CA VAL A 150 7.45 4.24 -20.85
C VAL A 150 6.35 3.87 -21.86
N ALA A 151 5.18 3.43 -21.39
CA ALA A 151 4.10 2.98 -22.28
C ALA A 151 3.65 4.05 -23.28
N PRO A 152 3.52 5.34 -22.88
CA PRO A 152 3.15 6.38 -23.84
C PRO A 152 4.23 6.70 -24.88
N SER A 153 5.51 6.71 -24.49
CA SER A 153 6.60 7.03 -25.43
C SER A 153 6.81 5.94 -26.48
N LEU A 154 6.44 4.70 -26.17
CA LEU A 154 6.46 3.56 -27.11
C LEU A 154 5.14 3.39 -27.88
N GLY A 155 4.16 4.27 -27.69
CA GLY A 155 2.87 4.22 -28.39
C GLY A 155 1.93 3.09 -27.93
N LEU A 156 2.25 2.40 -26.83
CA LEU A 156 1.40 1.36 -26.25
C LEU A 156 0.09 1.94 -25.70
N ALA A 157 0.17 3.10 -25.05
CA ALA A 157 -0.97 3.78 -24.45
C ALA A 157 -0.92 5.29 -24.70
N ASP A 158 -2.06 5.97 -24.59
CA ASP A 158 -2.13 7.43 -24.74
C ASP A 158 -1.96 8.14 -23.39
N THR A 159 -2.32 7.43 -22.32
CA THR A 159 -2.24 7.89 -20.93
C THR A 159 -1.90 6.72 -20.01
N ILE A 160 -1.50 7.03 -18.80
CA ILE A 160 -1.21 6.04 -17.76
C ILE A 160 -2.02 6.34 -16.51
N VAL A 161 -2.27 5.28 -15.74
CA VAL A 161 -2.68 5.40 -14.33
C VAL A 161 -1.60 4.75 -13.49
N ASP A 162 -0.92 5.52 -12.65
CA ASP A 162 0.10 4.99 -11.74
C ASP A 162 0.23 5.86 -10.49
N ILE A 163 1.00 5.39 -9.50
CA ILE A 163 1.32 6.17 -8.31
C ILE A 163 2.47 7.12 -8.57
N THR A 164 2.43 8.26 -7.89
CA THR A 164 3.54 9.20 -7.81
C THR A 164 3.64 9.77 -6.41
N GLU A 165 4.86 10.09 -6.00
CA GLU A 165 5.12 10.86 -4.78
C GLU A 165 5.53 12.30 -5.12
N THR A 166 6.71 12.48 -5.73
CA THR A 166 7.27 13.80 -6.10
C THR A 166 6.93 14.22 -7.55
N GLY A 167 6.56 13.26 -8.39
CA GLY A 167 6.38 13.44 -9.83
C GLY A 167 7.68 13.42 -10.65
N GLU A 168 8.83 13.17 -10.04
CA GLU A 168 10.13 13.20 -10.72
C GLU A 168 10.22 12.17 -11.85
N THR A 169 9.80 10.92 -11.60
CA THR A 169 9.76 9.86 -12.62
C THR A 169 8.90 10.24 -13.83
N LEU A 170 7.75 10.89 -13.59
CA LEU A 170 6.88 11.38 -14.65
C LEU A 170 7.58 12.47 -15.48
N ARG A 171 8.16 13.48 -14.81
CA ARG A 171 8.88 14.57 -15.49
C ARG A 171 10.07 14.06 -16.31
N ALA A 172 10.83 13.12 -15.76
CA ALA A 172 11.98 12.51 -16.44
C ALA A 172 11.59 11.76 -17.73
N ASN A 173 10.37 11.21 -17.79
CA ASN A 173 9.83 10.51 -18.96
C ASN A 173 8.92 11.41 -19.82
N GLY A 174 8.96 12.73 -19.62
CA GLY A 174 8.18 13.67 -20.41
C GLY A 174 6.68 13.57 -20.19
N LEU A 175 6.23 13.07 -19.04
CA LEU A 175 4.82 12.97 -18.66
C LEU A 175 4.39 14.15 -17.78
N VAL A 176 3.11 14.51 -17.87
CA VAL A 176 2.45 15.50 -17.01
C VAL A 176 1.24 14.87 -16.33
N ILE A 177 1.06 15.17 -15.05
CA ILE A 177 -0.13 14.77 -14.28
C ILE A 177 -1.31 15.58 -14.80
N GLU A 178 -2.38 14.89 -15.20
CA GLU A 178 -3.64 15.52 -15.59
C GLU A 178 -4.63 15.56 -14.43
N GLU A 179 -4.76 14.45 -13.72
CA GLU A 179 -5.79 14.25 -12.70
C GLU A 179 -5.23 13.45 -11.53
N LYS A 180 -5.75 13.71 -10.33
CA LYS A 180 -5.54 12.87 -9.15
C LYS A 180 -6.72 11.90 -9.01
N VAL A 181 -6.43 10.63 -8.79
CA VAL A 181 -7.42 9.54 -8.67
C VAL A 181 -7.65 9.19 -7.21
N LEU A 182 -6.57 8.96 -6.45
CA LEU A 182 -6.63 8.52 -5.05
C LEU A 182 -5.42 9.02 -4.29
N GLU A 183 -5.63 9.71 -3.17
CA GLU A 183 -4.57 9.97 -2.20
C GLU A 183 -4.33 8.69 -1.38
N VAL A 184 -3.07 8.28 -1.24
CA VAL A 184 -2.69 6.98 -0.70
C VAL A 184 -1.82 7.17 0.53
N SER A 185 -2.11 6.37 1.55
CA SER A 185 -1.25 6.14 2.71
C SER A 185 -1.32 4.65 3.05
N ALA A 186 -0.34 4.16 3.83
CA ALA A 186 -0.41 2.80 4.36
C ALA A 186 -1.49 2.68 5.44
N ARG A 187 -2.21 1.56 5.40
CA ARG A 187 -3.27 1.18 6.35
C ARG A 187 -2.83 -0.02 7.16
N LEU A 188 -3.18 -0.01 8.44
CA LEU A 188 -3.18 -1.23 9.25
C LEU A 188 -4.40 -2.04 8.86
N VAL A 189 -4.20 -3.29 8.46
CA VAL A 189 -5.27 -4.24 8.19
C VAL A 189 -5.20 -5.41 9.16
N VAL A 190 -6.38 -5.95 9.52
CA VAL A 190 -6.52 -7.03 10.49
C VAL A 190 -7.42 -8.12 9.93
N ASN A 191 -7.01 -9.37 10.08
CA ASN A 191 -7.83 -10.52 9.74
C ASN A 191 -9.08 -10.56 10.64
N ARG A 192 -10.27 -10.71 10.05
CA ARG A 192 -11.52 -10.69 10.81
C ARG A 192 -11.70 -11.87 11.75
N VAL A 193 -11.15 -13.04 11.42
CA VAL A 193 -11.18 -14.22 12.28
C VAL A 193 -10.25 -14.01 13.46
N ALA A 194 -9.03 -13.52 13.22
CA ALA A 194 -8.08 -13.19 14.27
C ALA A 194 -8.65 -12.16 15.26
N LEU A 195 -9.36 -11.13 14.77
CA LEU A 195 -10.03 -10.15 15.61
C LEU A 195 -11.05 -10.76 16.58
N LYS A 196 -11.72 -11.85 16.18
CA LYS A 196 -12.66 -12.58 17.03
C LYS A 196 -11.96 -13.53 18.01
N LEU A 197 -10.82 -14.12 17.62
CA LEU A 197 -10.06 -15.05 18.45
C LEU A 197 -9.20 -14.34 19.51
N HIS A 198 -8.66 -13.18 19.18
CA HIS A 198 -7.71 -12.43 20.02
C HIS A 198 -8.08 -10.95 20.16
N PRO A 199 -9.32 -10.60 20.55
CA PRO A 199 -9.81 -9.22 20.53
C PRO A 199 -8.97 -8.28 21.39
N GLU A 200 -8.64 -8.68 22.62
CA GLU A 200 -7.88 -7.81 23.54
C GLU A 200 -6.45 -7.54 23.07
N ARG A 201 -5.74 -8.57 22.58
CA ARG A 201 -4.36 -8.41 22.12
C ARG A 201 -4.29 -7.52 20.87
N LEU A 202 -5.23 -7.71 19.94
CA LEU A 202 -5.30 -6.88 18.74
C LEU A 202 -5.74 -5.45 19.06
N ARG A 203 -6.68 -5.26 20.00
CA ARG A 203 -7.07 -3.93 20.49
C ARG A 203 -5.87 -3.17 21.06
N LEU A 204 -5.10 -3.78 21.95
CA LEU A 204 -3.90 -3.18 22.54
C LEU A 204 -2.86 -2.80 21.48
N LEU A 205 -2.63 -3.69 20.50
CA LEU A 205 -1.72 -3.41 19.38
C LEU A 205 -2.19 -2.21 18.55
N ILE A 206 -3.47 -2.17 18.19
CA ILE A 206 -4.07 -1.07 17.42
C ILE A 206 -3.97 0.25 18.20
N GLU A 207 -4.24 0.24 19.51
CA GLU A 207 -4.14 1.41 20.38
C GLU A 207 -2.70 1.93 20.49
N ALA A 208 -1.71 1.04 20.66
CA ALA A 208 -0.31 1.41 20.71
C ALA A 208 0.16 2.05 19.39
N LEU A 209 -0.20 1.46 18.25
CA LEU A 209 0.11 2.03 16.94
C LEU A 209 -0.62 3.35 16.69
N ARG A 210 -1.88 3.48 17.11
CA ARG A 210 -2.65 4.73 16.99
C ARG A 210 -2.01 5.86 17.80
N ALA A 211 -1.56 5.58 19.03
CA ALA A 211 -0.84 6.55 19.85
C ALA A 211 0.49 6.98 19.19
N ALA A 212 1.24 6.03 18.61
CA ALA A 212 2.48 6.31 17.90
C ALA A 212 2.27 7.18 16.64
N VAL A 213 1.20 6.94 15.87
CA VAL A 213 0.82 7.76 14.72
C VAL A 213 0.46 9.18 15.17
N ALA A 214 -0.38 9.32 16.21
CA ALA A 214 -0.77 10.63 16.74
C ALA A 214 0.43 11.45 17.24
N ALA A 215 1.41 10.80 17.89
CA ALA A 215 2.64 11.44 18.32
C ALA A 215 3.50 11.90 17.12
N ALA A 216 3.65 11.06 16.08
CA ALA A 216 4.39 11.42 14.88
C ALA A 216 3.73 12.58 14.10
N ASP A 217 2.41 12.61 14.02
CA ASP A 217 1.67 13.70 13.39
C ASP A 217 1.80 15.02 14.16
N ALA A 218 1.89 14.97 15.50
CA ALA A 218 2.12 16.15 16.34
C ALA A 218 3.54 16.71 16.17
N GLU A 219 4.55 15.85 15.99
CA GLU A 219 5.93 16.26 15.72
C GLU A 219 6.13 16.88 14.32
N ALA A 220 5.25 16.56 13.37
CA ALA A 220 5.30 17.07 12.00
C ALA A 220 4.58 18.41 11.80
N ARG A 221 3.91 18.95 12.83
CA ARG A 221 3.17 20.22 12.81
C ARG A 221 3.93 21.32 13.54
#